data_AF-A0A5J4R675-F1
#
_entry.id   AF-A0A5J4R675-F1
#
_cell.length_a   1.000
_cell.length_b   1.000
_cell.length_c   1.000
_cell.angle_alpha   90.00
_cell.angle_beta   90.00
_cell.angle_gamma   90.00
#
_symmetry.space_group_name_H-M   'P 1'
#
loop_
_entity.id
_entity.type
_entity.pdbx_description
1 polymer ?
#
loop_
_entity_poly.entity_id
_entity_poly.type
_entity_poly.pdbx_seq_one_letter_code
_entity_poly.pdbx_strand_id
1 'polypeptide(L)'
;MSKYKISGNIGLFDTHNNKEKLSQIGNPLERLSKVVDFEMFRPELEEKLLKHDKKNNAGAKPYDVLMMFKIILLQRYYNLSDEQAEYQIVDRMSFKNFLGLSSGDKSPDARTIWLFKENLIQKDVVEDLFAQFSGYLDSLGLFVKEGQMIDASFVEVPRQRNTKKENSQIKSGESEELWNENPYKKRQKDIDARWTKKNGETYYGYKDHIKGNIKSKLIKTYKVTDASVHDSQSTEDLLEESDKGQILYADSAYSGEPIATILKSKEIENQIHEKGYRGKPLTDEQKASNKSKSKTRVRVEHIFGFIEQNMHDFYIRSIGIKRAISIIGLINLTYNMCRYEQIVRLNLIPINQ
;
A
#
# COMPACT_ATOMS: atom_id res chain seq x y z
N MET A 1 -40.10 37.41 -4.73
CA MET A 1 -38.78 36.74 -4.84
C MET A 1 -37.89 37.38 -3.80
N SER A 2 -37.30 36.74 -2.79
CA SER A 2 -36.79 35.37 -2.62
C SER A 2 -37.53 34.58 -1.53
N LYS A 3 -37.91 33.33 -1.82
CA LYS A 3 -38.48 32.35 -0.88
C LYS A 3 -37.41 31.41 -0.28
N TYR A 4 -36.13 31.78 -0.37
CA TYR A 4 -35.01 30.91 -0.02
C TYR A 4 -34.02 31.58 0.92
N LYS A 5 -33.42 30.76 1.79
CA LYS A 5 -32.35 31.17 2.71
C LYS A 5 -31.08 31.41 1.88
N ILE A 6 -30.65 32.67 1.76
CA ILE A 6 -29.53 33.08 0.88
C ILE A 6 -28.20 32.97 1.63
N SER A 7 -28.19 33.13 2.95
CA SER A 7 -26.99 33.02 3.81
C SER A 7 -27.32 32.50 5.21
N GLY A 8 -26.32 31.94 5.88
CA GLY A 8 -26.36 31.58 7.30
C GLY A 8 -25.65 32.63 8.16
N ASN A 9 -25.96 32.64 9.46
CA ASN A 9 -25.21 33.44 10.44
C ASN A 9 -24.01 32.63 10.95
N ILE A 10 -22.89 33.29 11.18
CA ILE A 10 -21.72 32.70 11.83
C ILE A 10 -21.97 32.70 13.34
N GLY A 11 -22.03 31.52 13.94
CA GLY A 11 -22.16 31.30 15.37
C GLY A 11 -20.82 31.09 16.07
N LEU A 12 -20.75 31.46 17.34
CA LEU A 12 -19.57 31.29 18.19
C LEU A 12 -19.12 29.82 18.31
N PHE A 13 -20.06 28.88 18.23
CA PHE A 13 -19.83 27.43 18.41
C PHE A 13 -19.84 26.65 17.09
N ASP A 14 -19.80 27.32 15.93
CA ASP A 14 -19.93 26.66 14.63
C ASP A 14 -18.86 25.59 14.40
N THR A 15 -17.62 25.84 14.82
CA THR A 15 -16.52 24.87 14.69
C THR A 15 -16.75 23.61 15.53
N HIS A 16 -17.25 23.78 16.75
CA HIS A 16 -17.60 22.68 17.65
C HIS A 16 -18.79 21.89 17.10
N ASN A 17 -19.88 22.58 16.73
CA ASN A 17 -21.08 21.97 16.17
C ASN A 17 -20.77 21.21 14.87
N ASN A 18 -19.91 21.76 14.01
CA ASN A 18 -19.47 21.09 12.79
C ASN A 18 -18.64 19.84 13.11
N LYS A 19 -17.77 19.88 14.13
CA LYS A 19 -16.99 18.72 14.57
C LYS A 19 -17.91 17.61 15.08
N GLU A 20 -18.86 17.93 15.95
CA GLU A 20 -19.85 16.96 16.45
C GLU A 20 -20.68 16.36 15.32
N LYS A 21 -21.18 17.20 14.41
CA LYS A 21 -21.92 16.75 13.23
C LYS A 21 -21.10 15.83 12.33
N LEU A 22 -19.82 16.15 12.11
CA LEU A 22 -18.91 15.28 11.34
C LEU A 22 -18.68 13.94 12.06
N SER A 23 -18.55 13.95 13.38
CA SER A 23 -18.43 12.72 14.18
C SER A 23 -19.70 11.85 14.06
N GLN A 24 -20.89 12.47 14.11
CA GLN A 24 -22.18 11.80 13.93
C GLN A 24 -22.34 11.22 12.51
N ILE A 25 -21.91 11.95 11.47
CA ILE A 25 -21.93 11.45 10.08
C ILE A 25 -20.94 10.28 9.92
N GLY A 26 -19.86 10.28 10.69
CA GLY A 26 -18.88 9.20 10.73
C GLY A 26 -17.59 9.53 10.00
N ASN A 27 -16.87 10.54 10.49
CA ASN A 27 -15.54 10.92 10.01
C ASN A 27 -14.57 9.70 9.97
N PRO A 28 -14.12 9.28 8.77
CA PRO A 28 -13.20 8.13 8.64
C PRO A 28 -11.89 8.28 9.41
N LEU A 29 -11.32 9.49 9.47
CA LEU A 29 -10.05 9.75 10.14
C LEU A 29 -10.18 9.68 11.66
N GLU A 30 -11.34 10.08 12.20
CA GLU A 30 -11.65 9.93 13.62
C GLU A 30 -11.81 8.45 13.97
N ARG A 31 -12.51 7.67 13.12
CA ARG A 31 -12.64 6.22 13.31
C ARG A 31 -11.28 5.52 13.28
N LEU A 32 -10.41 5.91 12.36
CA LEU A 32 -9.05 5.39 12.28
C LEU A 32 -8.25 5.69 13.55
N SER A 33 -8.31 6.94 14.03
CA SER A 33 -7.60 7.38 15.25
C SER A 33 -8.11 6.72 16.53
N LYS A 34 -9.36 6.23 16.54
CA LYS A 34 -9.92 5.50 17.68
C LYS A 34 -9.39 4.06 17.79
N VAL A 35 -8.96 3.49 16.67
CA VAL A 35 -8.64 2.07 16.54
C VAL A 35 -7.13 1.83 16.44
N VAL A 36 -6.42 2.73 15.76
CA VAL A 36 -4.97 2.66 15.57
C VAL A 36 -4.29 3.59 16.56
N ASP A 37 -3.52 3.01 17.50
CA ASP A 37 -2.60 3.78 18.32
C ASP A 37 -1.33 4.10 17.52
N PHE A 38 -1.26 5.31 16.96
CA PHE A 38 -0.12 5.73 16.16
C PHE A 38 1.17 5.89 16.97
N GLU A 39 1.11 5.97 18.30
CA GLU A 39 2.30 6.07 19.15
C GLU A 39 3.17 4.82 19.05
N MET A 40 2.62 3.67 18.66
CA MET A 40 3.40 2.46 18.41
C MET A 40 4.54 2.70 17.39
N PHE A 41 4.34 3.56 16.39
CA PHE A 41 5.34 3.82 15.35
C PHE A 41 6.41 4.83 15.78
N ARG A 42 6.20 5.55 16.89
CA ARG A 42 7.11 6.63 17.30
C ARG A 42 8.54 6.15 17.52
N PRO A 43 8.81 5.08 18.29
CA PRO A 43 10.18 4.67 18.59
C PRO A 43 10.98 4.39 17.31
N GLU A 44 10.39 3.63 16.40
CA GLU A 44 10.98 3.27 15.11
C GLU A 44 11.25 4.50 14.23
N LEU A 45 10.27 5.40 14.14
CA LEU A 45 10.40 6.65 13.37
C LEU A 45 11.44 7.59 13.99
N GLU A 46 11.51 7.71 15.30
CA GLU A 46 12.46 8.58 15.98
C GLU A 46 13.89 8.06 15.84
N GLU A 47 14.11 6.76 16.11
CA GLU A 47 15.41 6.10 15.99
C GLU A 47 15.96 6.23 14.57
N LYS A 48 15.12 5.95 13.55
CA LYS A 48 15.59 5.96 12.17
C LYS A 48 15.61 7.33 11.56
N LEU A 49 14.73 8.27 11.89
CA LEU A 49 14.63 9.55 11.17
C LEU A 49 15.27 10.72 11.90
N LEU A 50 15.31 10.75 13.23
CA LEU A 50 15.90 11.87 13.95
C LEU A 50 17.42 11.83 13.85
N LYS A 51 18.00 12.99 13.56
CA LYS A 51 19.44 13.19 13.68
C LYS A 51 19.76 13.47 15.15
N HIS A 52 20.28 12.47 15.84
CA HIS A 52 20.78 12.61 17.22
C HIS A 52 22.04 13.49 17.28
N ASP A 53 22.85 13.49 16.22
CA ASP A 53 24.06 14.31 16.12
C ASP A 53 23.78 15.66 15.46
N LYS A 54 23.40 16.66 16.27
CA LYS A 54 23.30 18.05 15.82
C LYS A 54 24.60 18.80 16.13
N LYS A 55 25.22 19.39 15.10
CA LYS A 55 26.40 20.25 15.27
C LYS A 55 26.13 21.50 16.12
N ASN A 56 24.90 22.01 16.11
CA ASN A 56 24.43 23.14 16.92
C ASN A 56 22.91 23.04 17.14
N ASN A 57 22.40 23.61 18.24
CA ASN A 57 20.96 23.68 18.57
C ASN A 57 20.21 24.84 17.88
N ALA A 58 20.82 25.48 16.88
CA ALA A 58 20.24 26.61 16.16
C ALA A 58 19.31 26.13 15.02
N GLY A 59 18.15 26.76 14.88
CA GLY A 59 17.18 26.51 13.80
C GLY A 59 15.75 26.27 14.30
N ALA A 60 14.80 26.19 13.36
CA ALA A 60 13.43 25.81 13.69
C ALA A 60 13.40 24.35 14.20
N LYS A 61 12.61 24.10 15.24
CA LYS A 61 12.38 22.73 15.73
C LYS A 61 11.70 21.91 14.62
N PRO A 62 12.10 20.65 14.42
CA PRO A 62 11.42 19.78 13.46
C PRO A 62 9.97 19.55 13.88
N TYR A 63 9.10 19.30 12.90
CA TYR A 63 7.75 18.81 13.17
C TYR A 63 7.80 17.43 13.83
N ASP A 64 6.73 17.10 14.56
CA ASP A 64 6.56 15.79 15.18
C ASP A 64 6.57 14.67 14.12
N VAL A 65 7.27 13.57 14.40
CA VAL A 65 7.45 12.47 13.45
C VAL A 65 6.14 11.74 13.17
N LEU A 66 5.24 11.63 14.15
CA LEU A 66 3.93 11.01 13.94
C LEU A 66 3.01 11.91 13.13
N MET A 67 3.04 13.22 13.35
CA MET A 67 2.34 14.17 12.50
C MET A 67 2.78 14.01 11.04
N MET A 68 4.09 13.98 10.78
CA MET A 68 4.61 13.80 9.42
C MET A 68 4.21 12.44 8.84
N PHE A 69 4.31 11.36 9.62
CA PHE A 69 3.87 10.03 9.18
C PHE A 69 2.37 9.97 8.85
N LYS A 70 1.52 10.57 9.69
CA LYS A 70 0.08 10.69 9.42
C LYS A 70 -0.22 11.48 8.15
N ILE A 71 0.57 12.50 7.81
CA ILE A 71 0.44 13.21 6.53
C ILE A 71 0.70 12.27 5.36
N ILE A 72 1.72 11.39 5.44
CA ILE A 72 1.99 10.40 4.39
C ILE A 72 0.83 9.40 4.26
N LEU A 73 0.23 8.97 5.37
CA LEU A 73 -0.96 8.13 5.34
C LEU A 73 -2.16 8.85 4.69
N LEU A 74 -2.36 10.16 4.95
CA LEU A 74 -3.38 10.96 4.26
C LEU A 74 -3.11 11.03 2.75
N GLN A 75 -1.84 11.16 2.34
CA GLN A 75 -1.47 11.17 0.93
C GLN A 75 -1.84 9.86 0.23
N ARG A 76 -1.68 8.71 0.90
CA ARG A 76 -2.07 7.42 0.34
C ARG A 76 -3.58 7.21 0.39
N TYR A 77 -4.21 7.56 1.50
CA TYR A 77 -5.64 7.33 1.67
C TYR A 77 -6.52 8.18 0.73
N TYR A 78 -6.07 9.39 0.40
CA TYR A 78 -6.81 10.32 -0.48
C TYR A 78 -6.12 10.57 -1.84
N ASN A 79 -5.06 9.82 -2.17
CA ASN A 79 -4.22 10.02 -3.36
C ASN A 79 -3.82 11.49 -3.61
N LEU A 80 -3.12 12.08 -2.64
CA LEU A 80 -2.69 13.49 -2.68
C LEU A 80 -1.22 13.62 -3.09
N SER A 81 -0.91 14.66 -3.86
CA SER A 81 0.47 15.13 -4.05
C SER A 81 0.97 15.84 -2.79
N ASP A 82 2.25 16.25 -2.78
CA ASP A 82 2.84 17.00 -1.67
C ASP A 82 2.17 18.38 -1.52
N GLU A 83 1.91 19.06 -2.64
CA GLU A 83 1.20 20.35 -2.68
C GLU A 83 -0.28 20.22 -2.32
N GLN A 84 -0.94 19.14 -2.79
CA GLN A 84 -2.33 18.89 -2.42
C GLN A 84 -2.45 18.53 -0.95
N ALA A 85 -1.50 17.78 -0.38
CA ALA A 85 -1.50 17.51 1.06
C ALA A 85 -1.40 18.82 1.87
N GLU A 86 -0.46 19.70 1.53
CA GLU A 86 -0.34 21.02 2.17
C GLU A 86 -1.66 21.81 2.06
N TYR A 87 -2.21 21.95 0.85
CA TYR A 87 -3.46 22.66 0.62
C TYR A 87 -4.62 22.10 1.46
N GLN A 88 -4.79 20.78 1.45
CA GLN A 88 -5.90 20.10 2.14
C GLN A 88 -5.75 20.18 3.66
N ILE A 89 -4.53 20.19 4.20
CA ILE A 89 -4.31 20.39 5.65
C ILE A 89 -4.68 21.81 6.06
N VAL A 90 -4.37 22.81 5.24
CA VAL A 90 -4.75 24.21 5.51
C VAL A 90 -6.27 24.38 5.47
N ASP A 91 -6.93 23.81 4.47
CA ASP A 91 -8.37 23.98 4.20
C ASP A 91 -9.26 23.12 5.11
N ARG A 92 -8.91 21.86 5.35
CA ARG A 92 -9.82 20.88 5.99
C ARG A 92 -9.54 20.68 7.47
N MET A 93 -10.51 21.10 8.29
CA MET A 93 -10.49 20.86 9.73
C MET A 93 -10.40 19.37 10.11
N SER A 94 -10.98 18.46 9.31
CA SER A 94 -10.86 17.02 9.57
C SER A 94 -9.41 16.52 9.51
N PHE A 95 -8.58 17.10 8.62
CA PHE A 95 -7.17 16.75 8.51
C PHE A 95 -6.38 17.34 9.66
N LYS A 96 -6.60 18.62 9.98
CA LYS A 96 -5.98 19.25 11.16
C LYS A 96 -6.25 18.46 12.44
N ASN A 97 -7.51 18.08 12.68
CA ASN A 97 -7.89 17.26 13.82
C ASN A 97 -7.17 15.90 13.86
N PHE A 98 -7.05 15.22 12.72
CA PHE A 98 -6.32 13.94 12.62
C PHE A 98 -4.82 14.08 12.95
N LEU A 99 -4.24 15.20 12.53
CA LEU A 99 -2.83 15.55 12.75
C LEU A 99 -2.57 16.14 14.15
N GLY A 100 -3.60 16.42 14.94
CA GLY A 100 -3.47 17.09 16.24
C GLY A 100 -3.13 18.59 16.11
N LEU A 101 -3.40 19.20 14.97
CA LEU A 101 -3.19 20.62 14.70
C LEU A 101 -4.43 21.46 15.06
N SER A 102 -4.20 22.61 15.66
CA SER A 102 -5.20 23.66 15.87
C SER A 102 -5.33 24.55 14.62
N SER A 103 -6.40 25.34 14.54
CA SER A 103 -6.68 26.19 13.37
C SER A 103 -5.54 27.15 13.01
N GLY A 104 -4.85 27.69 14.01
CA GLY A 104 -3.74 28.64 13.85
C GLY A 104 -2.35 28.04 13.81
N ASP A 105 -2.22 26.72 13.97
CA ASP A 105 -0.91 26.06 13.93
C ASP A 105 -0.35 26.06 12.50
N LYS A 106 0.98 26.14 12.39
CA LYS A 106 1.66 26.02 11.10
C LYS A 106 1.61 24.58 10.62
N SER A 107 1.17 24.40 9.38
CA SER A 107 1.25 23.10 8.68
C SER A 107 2.62 22.93 8.04
N PRO A 108 3.15 21.70 7.96
CA PRO A 108 4.27 21.38 7.06
C PRO A 108 3.95 21.77 5.62
N ASP A 109 4.92 22.38 4.94
CA ASP A 109 4.83 22.68 3.51
C ASP A 109 5.15 21.45 2.65
N ALA A 110 4.84 21.52 1.35
CA ALA A 110 5.05 20.43 0.40
C ALA A 110 6.52 19.95 0.37
N ARG A 111 7.48 20.86 0.54
CA ARG A 111 8.92 20.51 0.55
C ARG A 111 9.30 19.72 1.79
N THR A 112 8.74 20.06 2.94
CA THR A 112 8.94 19.37 4.21
C THR A 112 8.33 17.97 4.15
N ILE A 113 7.13 17.84 3.58
CA ILE A 113 6.48 16.55 3.33
C ILE A 113 7.33 15.69 2.40
N TRP A 114 7.79 16.27 1.28
CA TRP A 114 8.66 15.58 0.33
C TRP A 114 9.95 15.09 0.97
N LEU A 115 10.63 15.94 1.76
CA LEU A 115 11.88 15.59 2.42
C LEU A 115 11.69 14.44 3.42
N PHE A 116 10.61 14.46 4.19
CA PHE A 116 10.29 13.38 5.13
C PHE A 116 10.05 12.06 4.40
N LYS A 117 9.26 12.08 3.32
CA LYS A 117 9.01 10.92 2.47
C LYS A 117 10.30 10.37 1.85
N GLU A 118 11.18 11.24 1.34
CA GLU A 118 12.46 10.81 0.79
C GLU A 118 13.35 10.20 1.89
N ASN A 119 13.34 10.72 3.12
CA ASN A 119 14.08 10.11 4.23
C ASN A 119 13.54 8.72 4.61
N LEU A 120 12.22 8.52 4.62
CA LEU A 120 11.59 7.21 4.83
C LEU A 120 12.08 6.21 3.76
N ILE A 121 12.11 6.64 2.50
CA ILE A 121 12.56 5.81 1.37
C ILE A 121 14.04 5.50 1.52
N GLN A 122 14.90 6.51 1.70
CA GLN A 122 16.34 6.30 1.69
C GLN A 122 16.83 5.39 2.83
N LYS A 123 16.12 5.39 3.96
CA LYS A 123 16.41 4.57 5.14
C LYS A 123 15.59 3.28 5.22
N ASP A 124 14.82 2.96 4.18
CA ASP A 124 14.03 1.71 4.05
C ASP A 124 13.06 1.44 5.21
N VAL A 125 12.56 2.51 5.86
CA VAL A 125 11.77 2.45 7.11
C VAL A 125 10.37 1.85 6.88
N VAL A 126 9.84 1.95 5.65
CA VAL A 126 8.44 1.56 5.37
C VAL A 126 8.21 0.07 5.60
N GLU A 127 9.17 -0.77 5.22
CA GLU A 127 9.06 -2.23 5.40
C GLU A 127 9.00 -2.58 6.90
N ASP A 128 9.78 -1.88 7.72
CA ASP A 128 9.77 -2.05 9.18
C ASP A 128 8.44 -1.61 9.79
N LEU A 129 7.90 -0.46 9.38
CA LEU A 129 6.59 0.01 9.85
C LEU A 129 5.47 -0.95 9.44
N PHE A 130 5.54 -1.51 8.24
CA PHE A 130 4.60 -2.52 7.79
C PHE A 130 4.71 -3.79 8.64
N ALA A 131 5.92 -4.31 8.84
CA ALA A 131 6.16 -5.49 9.66
C ALA A 131 5.71 -5.29 11.11
N GLN A 132 5.97 -4.11 11.68
CA GLN A 132 5.55 -3.73 13.02
C GLN A 132 4.02 -3.75 13.16
N PHE A 133 3.30 -3.13 12.21
CA PHE A 133 1.84 -3.13 12.24
C PHE A 133 1.26 -4.52 11.99
N SER A 134 1.85 -5.30 11.08
CA SER A 134 1.46 -6.69 10.86
C SER A 134 1.67 -7.54 12.12
N GLY A 135 2.78 -7.40 12.83
CA GLY A 135 3.02 -8.07 14.12
C GLY A 135 1.99 -7.69 15.19
N TYR A 136 1.60 -6.41 15.25
CA TYR A 136 0.51 -5.98 16.11
C TYR A 136 -0.84 -6.63 15.75
N LEU A 137 -1.20 -6.67 14.46
CA LEU A 137 -2.41 -7.35 14.01
C LEU A 137 -2.40 -8.86 14.31
N ASP A 138 -1.22 -9.49 14.26
CA ASP A 138 -1.04 -10.89 14.64
C ASP A 138 -1.25 -11.11 16.14
N SER A 139 -0.72 -10.22 16.98
CA SER A 139 -0.92 -10.24 18.44
C SER A 139 -2.40 -10.17 18.84
N LEU A 140 -3.20 -9.45 18.04
CA LEU A 140 -4.65 -9.34 18.17
C LEU A 140 -5.42 -10.57 17.66
N GLY A 141 -4.73 -11.55 17.07
CA GLY A 141 -5.32 -12.77 16.51
C GLY A 141 -6.01 -12.58 15.17
N LEU A 142 -5.71 -11.50 14.43
CA LEU A 142 -6.42 -11.17 13.19
C LEU A 142 -5.93 -11.95 11.97
N PHE A 143 -4.77 -12.61 12.06
CA PHE A 143 -4.30 -13.57 11.07
C PHE A 143 -4.76 -14.98 11.43
N VAL A 144 -6.06 -15.23 11.20
CA VAL A 144 -6.69 -16.51 11.52
C VAL A 144 -6.16 -17.63 10.63
N LYS A 145 -5.86 -18.80 11.21
CA LYS A 145 -5.38 -20.01 10.51
C LYS A 145 -6.48 -20.74 9.71
N GLU A 146 -7.25 -19.99 8.91
CA GLU A 146 -8.29 -20.50 8.00
C GLU A 146 -7.87 -20.45 6.53
N GLY A 147 -6.59 -20.18 6.28
CA GLY A 147 -5.99 -20.14 4.94
C GLY A 147 -5.56 -18.74 4.51
N GLN A 148 -4.75 -18.74 3.47
CA GLN A 148 -4.08 -17.59 2.90
C GLN A 148 -4.31 -17.52 1.39
N MET A 149 -4.17 -16.34 0.83
CA MET A 149 -4.25 -16.12 -0.61
C MET A 149 -3.05 -15.30 -1.08
N ILE A 150 -2.49 -15.67 -2.23
CA ILE A 150 -1.49 -14.86 -2.92
C ILE A 150 -2.06 -14.37 -4.25
N ASP A 151 -1.79 -13.12 -4.55
CA ASP A 151 -2.14 -12.50 -5.82
C ASP A 151 -1.28 -11.27 -6.09
N ALA A 152 -1.30 -10.80 -7.32
CA ALA A 152 -0.52 -9.65 -7.73
C ALA A 152 -1.32 -8.66 -8.59
N SER A 153 -1.17 -7.38 -8.29
CA SER A 153 -1.76 -6.27 -9.05
C SER A 153 -0.68 -5.42 -9.71
N PHE A 154 -0.99 -4.86 -10.88
CA PHE A 154 -0.09 -3.93 -11.56
C PHE A 154 -0.16 -2.54 -10.94
N VAL A 155 1.00 -1.91 -10.79
CA VAL A 155 1.13 -0.52 -10.37
C VAL A 155 1.71 0.25 -11.55
N GLU A 156 0.86 1.00 -12.25
CA GLU A 156 1.28 1.73 -13.45
C GLU A 156 2.09 2.98 -13.09
N VAL A 157 3.03 3.32 -13.97
CA VAL A 157 3.82 4.55 -13.89
C VAL A 157 3.74 5.31 -15.22
N PRO A 158 4.11 6.60 -15.26
CA PRO A 158 4.19 7.34 -16.51
C PRO A 158 4.99 6.60 -17.59
N ARG A 159 4.32 6.28 -18.70
CA ARG A 159 4.90 5.52 -19.82
C ARG A 159 6.10 6.25 -20.41
N GLN A 160 7.25 5.57 -20.41
CA GLN A 160 8.49 6.12 -20.94
C GLN A 160 8.57 5.96 -22.46
N ARG A 161 8.79 7.09 -23.15
CA ARG A 161 9.08 7.09 -24.59
C ARG A 161 10.57 6.83 -24.81
N ASN A 162 10.89 5.58 -25.14
CA ASN A 162 12.23 5.10 -25.45
C ASN A 162 12.21 4.39 -26.81
N THR A 163 13.32 4.47 -27.54
CA THR A 163 13.59 3.69 -28.75
C THR A 163 13.73 2.20 -28.43
N LYS A 164 13.62 1.34 -29.45
CA LYS A 164 13.82 -0.11 -29.28
C LYS A 164 15.23 -0.44 -28.76
N LYS A 165 16.26 0.27 -29.23
CA LYS A 165 17.65 0.08 -28.80
C LYS A 165 17.84 0.42 -27.32
N GLU A 166 17.34 1.58 -26.89
CA GLU A 166 17.38 2.00 -25.47
C GLU A 166 16.66 0.97 -24.58
N ASN A 167 15.49 0.48 -25.00
CA ASN A 167 14.76 -0.54 -24.23
C ASN A 167 15.52 -1.87 -24.15
N SER A 168 16.23 -2.27 -25.20
CA SER A 168 17.08 -3.47 -25.16
C SER A 168 18.24 -3.32 -24.17
N GLN A 169 18.91 -2.16 -24.16
CA GLN A 169 19.99 -1.87 -23.21
C GLN A 169 19.51 -1.81 -21.75
N ILE A 170 18.32 -1.23 -21.51
CA ILE A 170 17.69 -1.27 -20.18
C ILE A 170 17.43 -2.71 -19.73
N LYS A 171 16.97 -3.58 -20.64
CA LYS A 171 16.70 -4.99 -20.33
C LYS A 171 17.97 -5.80 -20.08
N SER A 172 19.09 -5.48 -20.73
CA SER A 172 20.37 -6.16 -20.50
C SER A 172 21.13 -5.65 -19.28
N GLY A 173 20.66 -4.57 -18.63
CA GLY A 173 21.35 -3.95 -17.49
C GLY A 173 22.41 -2.92 -17.90
N GLU A 174 22.66 -2.73 -19.19
CA GLU A 174 23.65 -1.78 -19.75
C GLU A 174 23.08 -0.35 -19.88
N SER A 175 22.35 0.11 -18.85
CA SER A 175 21.62 1.39 -18.89
C SER A 175 22.41 2.58 -18.34
N GLU A 176 23.55 2.34 -17.70
CA GLU A 176 24.35 3.39 -17.05
C GLU A 176 24.86 4.46 -18.02
N GLU A 177 25.18 4.08 -19.25
CA GLU A 177 25.68 4.98 -20.28
C GLU A 177 24.58 5.78 -21.00
N LEU A 178 23.32 5.36 -20.84
CA LEU A 178 22.20 5.99 -21.54
C LEU A 178 21.99 7.44 -21.09
N TRP A 179 21.86 8.31 -22.09
CA TRP A 179 21.57 9.75 -21.94
C TRP A 179 22.60 10.53 -21.12
N ASN A 180 23.85 10.08 -21.03
CA ASN A 180 24.93 10.83 -20.36
C ASN A 180 25.13 12.24 -20.95
N GLU A 181 24.95 12.39 -22.26
CA GLU A 181 24.99 13.68 -22.96
C GLU A 181 23.84 14.62 -22.56
N ASN A 182 22.75 14.08 -21.98
CA ASN A 182 21.57 14.83 -21.58
C ASN A 182 21.13 14.50 -20.14
N PRO A 183 21.85 15.01 -19.10
CA PRO A 183 21.59 14.68 -17.70
C PRO A 183 20.16 15.01 -17.24
N TYR A 184 19.55 16.08 -17.77
CA TYR A 184 18.17 16.46 -17.47
C TYR A 184 17.17 15.39 -17.93
N LYS A 185 17.40 14.79 -19.11
CA LYS A 185 16.59 13.68 -19.64
C LYS A 185 16.80 12.45 -18.78
N LYS A 186 18.07 12.10 -18.48
CA LYS A 186 18.41 10.92 -17.67
C LYS A 186 17.67 10.88 -16.34
N ARG A 187 17.58 12.01 -15.62
CA ARG A 187 16.86 12.11 -14.34
C ARG A 187 15.34 11.88 -14.41
N GLN A 188 14.75 11.96 -15.60
CA GLN A 188 13.31 11.75 -15.83
C GLN A 188 13.00 10.33 -16.35
N LYS A 189 14.03 9.50 -16.58
CA LYS A 189 13.89 8.15 -17.09
C LYS A 189 13.81 7.16 -15.95
N ASP A 190 12.71 6.42 -15.91
CA ASP A 190 12.61 5.22 -15.10
C ASP A 190 13.24 4.04 -15.84
N ILE A 191 14.39 3.59 -15.35
CA ILE A 191 15.15 2.46 -15.89
C ILE A 191 14.83 1.14 -15.16
N ASP A 192 13.96 1.17 -14.14
CA ASP A 192 13.57 0.00 -13.35
C ASP A 192 12.19 -0.52 -13.77
N ALA A 193 11.26 0.37 -14.12
CA ALA A 193 9.95 0.01 -14.64
C ALA A 193 10.04 -0.81 -15.95
N ARG A 194 9.17 -1.81 -16.10
CA ARG A 194 9.14 -2.69 -17.28
C ARG A 194 7.76 -2.74 -17.93
N TRP A 195 7.76 -3.07 -19.23
CA TRP A 195 6.55 -3.32 -20.01
C TRP A 195 6.11 -4.76 -19.86
N THR A 196 4.80 -4.98 -19.80
CA THR A 196 4.20 -6.31 -19.84
C THR A 196 2.86 -6.28 -20.55
N LYS A 197 2.37 -7.45 -20.98
CA LYS A 197 1.08 -7.60 -21.65
C LYS A 197 0.28 -8.71 -20.96
N LYS A 198 -0.90 -8.39 -20.43
CA LYS A 198 -1.83 -9.34 -19.80
C LYS A 198 -3.21 -9.14 -20.44
N ASN A 199 -3.87 -10.22 -20.86
CA ASN A 199 -5.21 -10.20 -21.45
C ASN A 199 -5.42 -9.22 -22.62
N GLY A 200 -4.38 -8.99 -23.44
CA GLY A 200 -4.46 -8.04 -24.57
C GLY A 200 -4.12 -6.60 -24.20
N GLU A 201 -4.17 -6.24 -22.92
CA GLU A 201 -3.80 -4.93 -22.39
C GLU A 201 -2.31 -4.85 -22.08
N THR A 202 -1.76 -3.65 -22.21
CA THR A 202 -0.34 -3.38 -22.01
C THR A 202 -0.17 -2.49 -20.79
N TYR A 203 0.67 -2.92 -19.86
CA TYR A 203 0.99 -2.23 -18.62
C TYR A 203 2.46 -1.83 -18.62
N TYR A 204 2.76 -0.71 -17.95
CA TYR A 204 4.13 -0.24 -17.75
C TYR A 204 4.30 0.23 -16.31
N GLY A 205 5.24 -0.38 -15.59
CA GLY A 205 5.50 -0.03 -14.19
C GLY A 205 5.99 -1.22 -13.38
N TYR A 206 5.35 -1.39 -12.23
CA TYR A 206 5.70 -2.35 -11.20
C TYR A 206 4.54 -3.30 -10.93
N LYS A 207 4.76 -4.25 -10.02
CA LYS A 207 3.77 -5.21 -9.57
C LYS A 207 3.84 -5.33 -8.05
N ASP A 208 2.69 -5.24 -7.41
CA ASP A 208 2.51 -5.49 -5.99
C ASP A 208 1.99 -6.90 -5.79
N HIS A 209 2.85 -7.79 -5.29
CA HIS A 209 2.50 -9.16 -4.94
C HIS A 209 2.17 -9.20 -3.46
N ILE A 210 0.98 -9.66 -3.09
CA ILE A 210 0.53 -9.68 -1.69
C ILE A 210 0.21 -11.10 -1.24
N LYS A 211 0.49 -11.38 0.03
CA LYS A 211 -0.09 -12.52 0.76
C LYS A 211 -1.16 -11.99 1.71
N GLY A 212 -2.42 -12.28 1.43
CA GLY A 212 -3.56 -11.91 2.26
C GLY A 212 -4.08 -13.06 3.11
N ASN A 213 -4.67 -12.74 4.27
CA ASN A 213 -5.44 -13.70 5.05
C ASN A 213 -6.87 -13.83 4.50
N ILE A 214 -7.36 -15.06 4.32
CA ILE A 214 -8.70 -15.30 3.75
C ILE A 214 -9.79 -14.65 4.61
N LYS A 215 -9.77 -14.88 5.92
CA LYS A 215 -10.87 -14.45 6.81
C LYS A 215 -10.88 -12.94 6.98
N SER A 216 -9.76 -12.36 7.42
CA SER A 216 -9.67 -10.94 7.73
C SER A 216 -9.54 -10.05 6.50
N LYS A 217 -9.01 -10.58 5.39
CA LYS A 217 -8.59 -9.81 4.21
C LYS A 217 -7.47 -8.82 4.51
N LEU A 218 -6.73 -9.00 5.61
CA LEU A 218 -5.53 -8.21 5.89
C LEU A 218 -4.36 -8.76 5.06
N ILE A 219 -3.49 -7.85 4.62
CA ILE A 219 -2.22 -8.20 3.96
C ILE A 219 -1.23 -8.60 5.06
N LYS A 220 -0.70 -9.81 4.99
CA LYS A 220 0.29 -10.34 5.94
C LYS A 220 1.71 -9.96 5.53
N THR A 221 2.03 -10.09 4.24
CA THR A 221 3.30 -9.63 3.65
C THR A 221 3.09 -9.26 2.19
N TYR A 222 4.05 -8.53 1.61
CA TYR A 222 4.04 -8.13 0.21
C TYR A 222 5.45 -8.11 -0.37
N LYS A 223 5.53 -8.15 -1.70
CA LYS A 223 6.77 -8.01 -2.48
C LYS A 223 6.50 -7.14 -3.69
N VAL A 224 7.42 -6.23 -3.98
CA VAL A 224 7.33 -5.38 -5.18
C VAL A 224 8.39 -5.81 -6.19
N THR A 225 7.97 -5.95 -7.44
CA THR A 225 8.85 -6.22 -8.58
C THR A 225 8.54 -5.28 -9.73
N ASP A 226 9.35 -5.28 -10.79
CA ASP A 226 8.90 -4.69 -12.04
C ASP A 226 7.71 -5.49 -12.63
N ALA A 227 6.94 -4.86 -13.52
CA ALA A 227 5.71 -5.45 -14.07
C ALA A 227 5.94 -6.69 -14.95
N SER A 228 7.16 -6.92 -15.45
CA SER A 228 7.47 -8.04 -16.35
C SER A 228 7.75 -9.35 -15.62
N VAL A 229 8.12 -9.30 -14.33
CA VAL A 229 8.32 -10.49 -13.50
C VAL A 229 7.04 -11.30 -13.44
N HIS A 230 7.15 -12.61 -13.67
CA HIS A 230 6.01 -13.51 -13.63
C HIS A 230 5.55 -13.73 -12.17
N ASP A 231 4.23 -13.77 -11.97
CA ASP A 231 3.56 -13.81 -10.66
C ASP A 231 4.15 -14.91 -9.75
N SER A 232 4.40 -16.10 -10.31
CA SER A 232 4.98 -17.22 -9.55
C SER A 232 6.39 -17.00 -8.98
N GLN A 233 7.19 -16.08 -9.52
CA GLN A 233 8.58 -15.92 -9.09
C GLN A 233 8.68 -15.34 -7.68
N SER A 234 7.71 -14.52 -7.28
CA SER A 234 7.65 -13.93 -5.94
C SER A 234 7.02 -14.85 -4.89
N THR A 235 6.65 -16.08 -5.25
CA THR A 235 5.93 -16.98 -4.33
C THR A 235 6.76 -17.27 -3.07
N GLU A 236 8.05 -17.58 -3.23
CA GLU A 236 8.91 -17.91 -2.10
C GLU A 236 9.10 -16.72 -1.16
N ASP A 237 9.27 -15.51 -1.71
CA ASP A 237 9.38 -14.26 -0.94
C ASP A 237 8.14 -13.98 -0.06
N LEU A 238 6.98 -14.50 -0.46
CA LEU A 238 5.74 -14.31 0.27
C LEU A 238 5.51 -15.36 1.36
N LEU A 239 6.20 -16.50 1.33
CA LEU A 239 5.95 -17.62 2.24
C LEU A 239 6.89 -17.60 3.45
N GLU A 240 6.32 -17.79 4.64
CA GLU A 240 7.02 -17.77 5.92
C GLU A 240 6.90 -19.13 6.61
N GLU A 241 7.80 -19.41 7.56
CA GLU A 241 7.73 -20.65 8.36
C GLU A 241 6.43 -20.76 9.19
N SER A 242 5.82 -19.63 9.53
CA SER A 242 4.52 -19.58 10.23
C SER A 242 3.33 -20.05 9.39
N ASP A 243 3.52 -20.24 8.07
CA ASP A 243 2.49 -20.72 7.15
C ASP A 243 2.39 -22.25 7.12
N LYS A 244 3.29 -22.95 7.82
CA LYS A 244 3.29 -24.40 7.98
C LYS A 244 1.92 -24.94 8.40
N GLY A 245 1.40 -25.92 7.67
CA GLY A 245 0.10 -26.54 7.92
C GLY A 245 -1.11 -25.69 7.54
N GLN A 246 -0.92 -24.51 6.94
CA GLN A 246 -2.01 -23.67 6.43
C GLN A 246 -2.33 -23.99 4.96
N ILE A 247 -3.49 -23.52 4.53
CA ILE A 247 -3.98 -23.66 3.15
C ILE A 247 -3.59 -22.42 2.34
N LEU A 248 -3.02 -22.61 1.16
CA LEU A 248 -2.69 -21.54 0.22
C LEU A 248 -3.57 -21.57 -1.03
N TYR A 249 -4.31 -20.48 -1.25
CA TYR A 249 -5.09 -20.23 -2.47
C TYR A 249 -4.34 -19.29 -3.40
N ALA A 250 -4.26 -19.64 -4.68
CA ALA A 250 -3.68 -18.77 -5.70
C ALA A 250 -4.26 -19.06 -7.08
N ASP A 251 -3.99 -18.17 -8.04
CA ASP A 251 -4.35 -18.36 -9.43
C ASP A 251 -3.49 -19.40 -10.15
N SER A 252 -3.87 -19.75 -11.38
CA SER A 252 -3.14 -20.77 -12.13
C SER A 252 -1.78 -20.29 -12.66
N ALA A 253 -1.45 -19.00 -12.59
CA ALA A 253 -0.11 -18.48 -12.84
C ALA A 253 0.85 -18.86 -11.71
N TYR A 254 0.36 -19.10 -10.49
CA TYR A 254 1.13 -19.70 -9.40
C TYR A 254 1.17 -21.24 -9.45
N SER A 255 0.88 -21.87 -10.60
CA SER A 255 0.99 -23.34 -10.74
C SER A 255 2.35 -23.76 -11.32
N GLY A 256 2.81 -24.97 -10.96
CA GLY A 256 4.01 -25.60 -11.52
C GLY A 256 4.76 -26.46 -10.51
N GLU A 257 5.67 -27.30 -11.02
CA GLU A 257 6.51 -28.18 -10.20
C GLU A 257 7.39 -27.43 -9.19
N PRO A 258 8.03 -26.29 -9.53
CA PRO A 258 8.85 -25.56 -8.56
C PRO A 258 8.03 -25.10 -7.36
N ILE A 259 6.84 -24.56 -7.60
CA ILE A 259 5.95 -24.05 -6.55
C ILE A 259 5.39 -25.21 -5.73
N ALA A 260 4.97 -26.31 -6.38
CA ALA A 260 4.51 -27.50 -5.68
C ALA A 260 5.59 -28.08 -4.76
N THR A 261 6.87 -28.00 -5.16
CA THR A 261 8.01 -28.43 -4.36
C THR A 261 8.22 -27.51 -3.15
N ILE A 262 8.15 -26.19 -3.34
CA ILE A 262 8.25 -25.18 -2.26
C ILE A 262 7.12 -25.36 -1.25
N LEU A 263 5.87 -25.54 -1.70
CA LEU A 263 4.74 -25.74 -0.80
C LEU A 263 4.87 -27.05 -0.03
N LYS A 264 5.35 -28.12 -0.68
CA LYS A 264 5.58 -29.40 -0.03
C LYS A 264 6.69 -29.34 1.01
N SER A 265 7.80 -28.63 0.74
CA SER A 265 8.90 -28.49 1.69
C SER A 265 8.52 -27.69 2.93
N LYS A 266 7.60 -26.71 2.78
CA LYS A 266 7.04 -25.92 3.88
C LYS A 266 5.79 -26.53 4.52
N GLU A 267 5.37 -27.73 4.09
CA GLU A 267 4.16 -28.43 4.55
C GLU A 267 2.89 -27.56 4.46
N ILE A 268 2.73 -26.82 3.36
CA ILE A 268 1.58 -25.96 3.05
C ILE A 268 0.61 -26.73 2.15
N GLU A 269 -0.68 -26.71 2.49
CA GLU A 269 -1.72 -27.33 1.67
C GLU A 269 -1.98 -26.50 0.40
N ASN A 270 -1.76 -27.13 -0.75
CA ASN A 270 -1.86 -26.49 -2.06
C ASN A 270 -3.32 -26.46 -2.58
N GLN A 271 -3.94 -25.28 -2.57
CA GLN A 271 -5.24 -25.01 -3.18
C GLN A 271 -5.14 -24.04 -4.38
N ILE A 272 -4.02 -24.08 -5.10
CA ILE A 272 -3.79 -23.31 -6.32
C ILE A 272 -4.69 -23.84 -7.46
N HIS A 273 -5.14 -22.95 -8.34
CA HIS A 273 -5.97 -23.32 -9.48
C HIS A 273 -5.20 -24.19 -10.47
N GLU A 274 -5.83 -25.27 -10.92
CA GLU A 274 -5.28 -26.13 -11.93
C GLU A 274 -5.42 -25.48 -13.31
N LYS A 275 -4.39 -25.68 -14.16
CA LYS A 275 -4.32 -25.12 -15.50
C LYS A 275 -4.50 -26.22 -16.54
N GLY A 276 -5.34 -25.95 -17.54
CA GLY A 276 -5.40 -26.78 -18.75
C GLY A 276 -4.21 -26.49 -19.67
N TYR A 277 -3.70 -27.53 -20.33
CA TYR A 277 -2.61 -27.41 -21.31
C TYR A 277 -3.10 -27.72 -22.71
N ARG A 278 -2.33 -27.32 -23.73
CA ARG A 278 -2.63 -27.66 -25.12
C ARG A 278 -2.69 -29.19 -25.26
N GLY A 279 -3.83 -29.72 -25.71
CA GLY A 279 -4.06 -31.17 -25.83
C GLY A 279 -4.44 -31.87 -24.53
N LYS A 280 -4.46 -31.16 -23.39
CA LYS A 280 -4.91 -31.70 -22.09
C LYS A 280 -5.81 -30.66 -21.39
N PRO A 281 -7.08 -30.51 -21.82
CA PRO A 281 -8.02 -29.61 -21.17
C PRO A 281 -8.31 -30.07 -19.73
N LEU A 282 -8.83 -29.16 -18.91
CA LEU A 282 -9.26 -29.49 -17.55
C LEU A 282 -10.39 -30.52 -17.59
N THR A 283 -10.31 -31.53 -16.72
CA THR A 283 -11.42 -32.45 -16.49
C THR A 283 -12.58 -31.76 -15.77
N ASP A 284 -13.76 -32.35 -15.76
CA ASP A 284 -14.91 -31.75 -15.10
C ASP A 284 -14.74 -31.72 -13.57
N GLU A 285 -14.02 -32.66 -12.99
CA GLU A 285 -13.61 -32.64 -11.58
C GLU A 285 -12.68 -31.45 -11.29
N GLN A 286 -11.67 -31.21 -12.15
CA GLN A 286 -10.75 -30.07 -11.99
C GLN A 286 -11.49 -28.74 -12.14
N LYS A 287 -12.45 -28.64 -13.07
CA LYS A 287 -13.31 -27.45 -13.21
C LYS A 287 -14.15 -27.23 -11.96
N ALA A 288 -14.75 -28.29 -11.41
CA ALA A 288 -15.54 -28.20 -10.18
C ALA A 288 -14.67 -27.77 -8.97
N SER A 289 -13.46 -28.34 -8.85
CA SER A 289 -12.45 -27.96 -7.85
C SER A 289 -12.07 -26.48 -7.97
N ASN A 290 -11.68 -26.03 -9.17
CA ASN A 290 -11.37 -24.62 -9.46
C ASN A 290 -12.56 -23.69 -9.14
N LYS A 291 -13.80 -24.09 -9.47
CA LYS A 291 -14.99 -23.31 -9.13
C LYS A 291 -15.18 -23.16 -7.62
N SER A 292 -14.85 -24.19 -6.83
CA SER A 292 -14.85 -24.11 -5.37
C SER A 292 -13.77 -23.15 -4.86
N LYS A 293 -12.52 -23.34 -5.32
CA LYS A 293 -11.35 -22.49 -4.97
C LYS A 293 -11.57 -21.01 -5.30
N SER A 294 -12.21 -20.72 -6.44
CA SER A 294 -12.51 -19.35 -6.88
C SER A 294 -13.38 -18.57 -5.89
N LYS A 295 -14.33 -19.23 -5.19
CA LYS A 295 -15.19 -18.57 -4.18
C LYS A 295 -14.40 -18.06 -2.98
N THR A 296 -13.31 -18.74 -2.64
CA THR A 296 -12.43 -18.33 -1.55
C THR A 296 -11.43 -17.28 -2.04
N ARG A 297 -10.80 -17.51 -3.20
CA ARG A 297 -9.77 -16.64 -3.78
C ARG A 297 -10.29 -15.26 -4.15
N VAL A 298 -11.54 -15.11 -4.60
CA VAL A 298 -12.14 -13.80 -4.96
C VAL A 298 -12.05 -12.77 -3.82
N ARG A 299 -11.79 -13.21 -2.59
CA ARG A 299 -11.59 -12.31 -1.46
C ARG A 299 -10.39 -11.39 -1.60
N VAL A 300 -9.36 -11.77 -2.37
CA VAL A 300 -8.18 -10.93 -2.65
C VAL A 300 -8.55 -9.71 -3.49
N GLU A 301 -9.52 -9.85 -4.39
CA GLU A 301 -10.04 -8.75 -5.22
C GLU A 301 -10.65 -7.64 -4.37
N HIS A 302 -11.11 -7.93 -3.14
CA HIS A 302 -11.58 -6.87 -2.25
C HIS A 302 -10.44 -6.02 -1.67
N ILE A 303 -9.22 -6.57 -1.58
CA ILE A 303 -8.03 -5.83 -1.16
C ILE A 303 -7.70 -4.81 -2.25
N PHE A 304 -7.45 -5.31 -3.46
CA PHE A 304 -7.13 -4.48 -4.62
C PHE A 304 -8.27 -3.53 -5.00
N GLY A 305 -9.52 -3.99 -4.93
CA GLY A 305 -10.69 -3.16 -5.17
C GLY A 305 -10.83 -2.03 -4.15
N PHE A 306 -10.41 -2.21 -2.90
CA PHE A 306 -10.38 -1.10 -1.94
C PHE A 306 -9.31 -0.07 -2.32
N ILE A 307 -8.10 -0.54 -2.65
CA ILE A 307 -6.98 0.32 -3.05
C ILE A 307 -7.36 1.14 -4.30
N GLU A 308 -7.95 0.51 -5.30
CA GLU A 308 -8.32 1.18 -6.55
C GLU A 308 -9.53 2.12 -6.38
N GLN A 309 -10.59 1.68 -5.67
CA GLN A 309 -11.84 2.44 -5.60
C GLN A 309 -11.89 3.48 -4.50
N ASN A 310 -11.26 3.23 -3.35
CA ASN A 310 -11.33 4.12 -2.19
C ASN A 310 -10.07 4.97 -2.05
N MET A 311 -8.90 4.37 -2.29
CA MET A 311 -7.63 5.10 -2.22
C MET A 311 -7.28 5.76 -3.56
N HIS A 312 -7.90 5.33 -4.68
CA HIS A 312 -7.56 5.77 -6.03
C HIS A 312 -6.08 5.59 -6.35
N ASP A 313 -5.47 4.54 -5.80
CA ASP A 313 -4.06 4.23 -5.93
C ASP A 313 -3.85 2.99 -6.83
N PHE A 314 -2.59 2.70 -7.19
CA PHE A 314 -2.10 1.89 -8.34
C PHE A 314 -1.62 2.71 -9.55
N TYR A 315 -1.39 4.00 -9.35
CA TYR A 315 -0.63 4.82 -10.27
C TYR A 315 0.39 5.66 -9.51
N ILE A 316 1.68 5.34 -9.67
CA ILE A 316 2.76 6.06 -8.99
C ILE A 316 3.57 6.90 -9.98
N ARG A 317 3.95 8.11 -9.56
CA ARG A 317 4.73 9.07 -10.38
C ARG A 317 6.21 9.10 -10.02
N SER A 318 6.60 8.41 -8.96
CA SER A 318 7.99 8.31 -8.53
C SER A 318 8.81 7.50 -9.55
N ILE A 319 10.08 7.86 -9.66
CA ILE A 319 11.04 7.16 -10.52
C ILE A 319 11.92 6.25 -9.67
N GLY A 320 12.02 4.99 -10.09
CA GLY A 320 12.93 3.98 -9.55
C GLY A 320 12.30 3.02 -8.55
N ILE A 321 12.81 1.78 -8.53
CA ILE A 321 12.25 0.66 -7.76
C ILE A 321 12.24 0.92 -6.26
N LYS A 322 13.29 1.58 -5.72
CA LYS A 322 13.37 1.90 -4.29
C LYS A 322 12.19 2.76 -3.82
N ARG A 323 11.82 3.76 -4.61
CA ARG A 323 10.64 4.60 -4.32
C ARG A 323 9.35 3.81 -4.51
N ALA A 324 9.27 2.95 -5.53
CA ALA A 324 8.11 2.11 -5.77
C ALA A 324 7.84 1.16 -4.60
N ILE A 325 8.87 0.46 -4.09
CA ILE A 325 8.78 -0.42 -2.90
C ILE A 325 8.18 0.33 -1.71
N SER A 326 8.74 1.49 -1.38
CA SER A 326 8.27 2.29 -0.25
C SER A 326 6.85 2.83 -0.44
N ILE A 327 6.51 3.32 -1.62
CA ILE A 327 5.16 3.87 -1.86
C ILE A 327 4.11 2.75 -1.82
N ILE A 328 4.38 1.61 -2.45
CA ILE A 328 3.48 0.46 -2.43
C ILE A 328 3.37 -0.12 -1.02
N GLY A 329 4.47 -0.17 -0.26
CA GLY A 329 4.43 -0.53 1.17
C GLY A 329 3.52 0.39 1.99
N LEU A 330 3.57 1.70 1.75
CA LEU A 330 2.68 2.67 2.40
C LEU A 330 1.21 2.49 1.96
N ILE A 331 0.96 2.12 0.70
CA ILE A 331 -0.39 1.77 0.21
C ILE A 331 -0.92 0.56 0.99
N ASN A 332 -0.14 -0.51 1.07
CA ASN A 332 -0.51 -1.76 1.75
C ASN A 332 -0.69 -1.56 3.26
N LEU A 333 0.17 -0.75 3.89
CA LEU A 333 0.03 -0.35 5.29
C LEU A 333 -1.26 0.45 5.52
N THR A 334 -1.53 1.45 4.68
CA THR A 334 -2.74 2.27 4.77
C THR A 334 -3.99 1.42 4.59
N TYR A 335 -3.97 0.48 3.61
CA TYR A 335 -5.03 -0.50 3.43
C TYR A 335 -5.27 -1.31 4.71
N ASN A 336 -4.22 -1.87 5.31
CA ASN A 336 -4.34 -2.67 6.53
C ASN A 336 -4.94 -1.87 7.69
N MET A 337 -4.53 -0.60 7.87
CA MET A 337 -5.11 0.27 8.89
C MET A 337 -6.60 0.53 8.67
N CYS A 338 -7.00 0.83 7.42
CA CYS A 338 -8.41 1.00 7.07
C CYS A 338 -9.21 -0.30 7.24
N ARG A 339 -8.61 -1.43 6.88
CA ARG A 339 -9.25 -2.73 7.00
C ARG A 339 -9.42 -3.14 8.47
N TYR A 340 -8.42 -2.85 9.30
CA TYR A 340 -8.48 -3.06 10.73
C TYR A 340 -9.59 -2.22 11.37
N GLU A 341 -9.71 -0.93 11.02
CA GLU A 341 -10.84 -0.09 11.45
C GLU A 341 -12.20 -0.74 11.12
N GLN A 342 -12.35 -1.28 9.90
CA GLN A 342 -13.60 -1.94 9.50
C GLN A 342 -13.87 -3.21 10.30
N ILE A 343 -12.83 -4.00 10.60
CA ILE A 343 -12.96 -5.22 11.41
C ILE A 343 -13.47 -4.86 12.81
N VAL A 344 -12.89 -3.83 13.44
CA VAL A 344 -13.31 -3.37 14.77
C VAL A 344 -14.71 -2.79 14.74
N ARG A 345 -14.98 -1.82 13.84
CA ARG A 345 -16.27 -1.10 13.80
C ARG A 345 -17.45 -2.02 13.47
N LEU A 346 -17.25 -2.99 12.57
CA LEU A 346 -18.30 -3.92 12.15
C LEU A 346 -18.28 -5.24 12.93
N ASN A 347 -17.37 -5.39 13.90
CA ASN A 347 -17.18 -6.60 14.69
C ASN A 347 -17.08 -7.87 13.83
N LEU A 348 -16.25 -7.82 12.78
CA LEU A 348 -16.20 -8.88 11.75
C LEU A 348 -15.48 -10.15 12.25
N ILE A 349 -14.53 -9.99 13.16
CA ILE A 349 -13.69 -11.06 13.70
C ILE A 349 -13.44 -10.78 15.18
N PRO A 350 -13.49 -11.81 16.05
CA PRO A 350 -13.07 -11.67 17.44
C PRO A 350 -11.61 -11.19 17.54
N ILE A 351 -11.37 -10.28 18.47
CA ILE A 351 -10.05 -9.70 18.74
C ILE A 351 -9.60 -10.19 20.10
N ASN A 352 -8.39 -10.75 20.17
CA ASN A 352 -7.78 -11.10 21.44
C ASN A 352 -7.35 -9.79 22.12
N GLN A 353 -7.95 -9.48 23.27
CA GLN A 353 -7.60 -8.32 24.10
C GLN A 353 -6.45 -8.62 25.04
#